data_AF-A0AB36XGB6-F1
#
_entry.id   AF-A0AB36XGB6-F1
#
_cell.length_a   1.000
_cell.length_b   1.000
_cell.length_c   1.000
_cell.angle_alpha   90.00
_cell.angle_beta   90.00
_cell.angle_gamma   90.00
#
_symmetry.space_group_name_H-M   'P 1'
#
loop_
_entity.id
_entity.type
_entity.pdbx_description
1 polymer ?
#
loop_
_entity_poly.entity_id
_entity_poly.type
_entity_poly.pdbx_seq_one_letter_code
_entity_poly.pdbx_strand_id
1 'polypeptide(L)'
;MARVSAEEIQRKRKMYDECILNLFLTEGWDAVTYDRIAKEMGITKSSLQRYYANKMQFAYALEGQVFQQATKLLDFTDRGSFLDSWKQSLNENQIFRECLHIIMTNALAPVSAAATTKAVTRLTGVLANNIGKVEAQDTVDLALGRSLISYMNNKL
;
A
#
# COMPACT_ATOMS: atom_id res chain seq x y z
N MET A 1 -33.38 -19.37 1.61
CA MET A 1 -32.45 -18.43 0.95
C MET A 1 -31.24 -19.21 0.46
N ALA A 2 -30.92 -19.18 -0.83
CA ALA A 2 -29.81 -19.96 -1.39
C ALA A 2 -28.49 -19.50 -0.75
N ARG A 3 -27.79 -20.42 -0.09
CA ARG A 3 -26.48 -20.20 0.51
C ARG A 3 -25.51 -20.01 -0.65
N VAL A 4 -25.06 -18.76 -0.86
CA VAL A 4 -24.01 -18.44 -1.85
C VAL A 4 -22.82 -19.36 -1.55
N SER A 5 -22.35 -20.11 -2.56
CA SER A 5 -21.23 -21.04 -2.36
C SER A 5 -19.97 -20.28 -1.96
N ALA A 6 -19.06 -20.94 -1.23
CA ALA A 6 -17.79 -20.33 -0.83
C ALA A 6 -16.99 -19.85 -2.06
N GLU A 7 -17.07 -20.58 -3.18
CA GLU A 7 -16.44 -20.25 -4.45
C GLU A 7 -16.99 -18.95 -5.06
N GLU A 8 -18.30 -18.75 -5.02
CA GLU A 8 -18.97 -17.55 -5.53
C GLU A 8 -18.58 -16.31 -4.71
N ILE A 9 -18.41 -16.45 -3.39
CA ILE A 9 -17.91 -15.39 -2.50
C ILE A 9 -16.46 -15.04 -2.86
N GLN A 10 -15.60 -16.05 -3.04
CA GLN A 10 -14.19 -15.84 -3.37
C GLN A 10 -14.02 -15.18 -4.75
N ARG A 11 -14.80 -15.61 -5.75
CA ARG A 11 -14.81 -15.01 -7.09
C ARG A 11 -15.18 -13.52 -7.02
N LYS A 12 -16.26 -13.18 -6.31
CA LYS A 12 -16.69 -11.78 -6.15
C LYS A 12 -15.66 -10.94 -5.42
N ARG A 13 -15.07 -11.47 -4.36
CA ARG A 13 -14.00 -10.78 -3.62
C ARG A 13 -12.81 -10.47 -4.54
N LYS A 14 -12.37 -11.43 -5.35
CA LYS A 14 -11.28 -11.23 -6.30
C LYS A 14 -11.58 -10.11 -7.30
N MET A 15 -12.79 -10.07 -7.86
CA MET A 15 -13.21 -8.98 -8.75
C MET A 15 -13.19 -7.60 -8.07
N TYR A 16 -13.60 -7.54 -6.79
CA TYR A 16 -13.53 -6.30 -6.03
C TYR A 16 -12.08 -5.89 -5.73
N ASP A 17 -11.22 -6.84 -5.37
CA ASP A 17 -9.79 -6.59 -5.13
C ASP A 17 -9.11 -6.04 -6.40
N GLU A 18 -9.44 -6.58 -7.58
CA GLU A 18 -8.94 -6.11 -8.88
C GLU A 18 -9.41 -4.68 -9.19
N CYS A 19 -10.68 -4.35 -8.92
CA CYS A 19 -11.21 -3.00 -9.08
C CYS A 19 -10.54 -2.00 -8.12
N ILE A 20 -10.35 -2.39 -6.85
CA ILE A 20 -9.65 -1.59 -5.84
C ILE A 20 -8.22 -1.29 -6.28
N LEU A 21 -7.52 -2.31 -6.79
CA LEU A 21 -6.16 -2.15 -7.31
C LEU A 21 -6.13 -1.19 -8.50
N ASN A 22 -7.05 -1.34 -9.47
CA ASN A 22 -7.08 -0.48 -10.64
C ASN A 22 -7.31 0.99 -10.24
N LEU A 23 -8.32 1.25 -9.40
CA LEU A 23 -8.59 2.59 -8.89
C LEU A 23 -7.40 3.18 -8.15
N PHE A 24 -6.72 2.37 -7.32
CA PHE A 24 -5.52 2.80 -6.63
C PHE A 24 -4.40 3.20 -7.61
N LEU A 25 -4.14 2.39 -8.63
CA LEU A 25 -3.08 2.65 -9.61
C LEU A 25 -3.37 3.84 -10.53
N THR A 26 -4.64 4.11 -10.82
CA THR A 26 -5.04 5.18 -11.76
C THR A 26 -5.37 6.50 -11.08
N GLU A 27 -6.00 6.45 -9.91
CA GLU A 27 -6.59 7.61 -9.22
C GLU A 27 -6.03 7.83 -7.80
N GLY A 28 -5.23 6.90 -7.26
CA GLY A 28 -4.66 6.99 -5.92
C GLY A 28 -5.57 6.52 -4.79
N TRP A 29 -5.06 6.52 -3.57
CA TRP A 29 -5.74 5.96 -2.39
C TRP A 29 -7.01 6.72 -1.98
N ASP A 30 -7.05 8.03 -2.22
CA ASP A 30 -8.20 8.86 -1.88
C ASP A 30 -9.43 8.52 -2.72
N ALA A 31 -9.23 8.12 -3.98
CA ALA A 31 -10.30 7.66 -4.86
C ALA A 31 -10.88 6.30 -4.46
N VAL A 32 -10.13 5.48 -3.72
CA VAL A 32 -10.56 4.15 -3.24
C VAL A 32 -11.60 4.31 -2.12
N THR A 33 -12.85 4.55 -2.52
CA THR A 33 -13.99 4.73 -1.61
C THR A 33 -15.09 3.73 -1.93
N TYR A 34 -15.95 3.43 -0.95
CA TYR A 34 -17.12 2.58 -1.18
C TYR A 34 -17.97 3.07 -2.35
N ASP A 35 -18.13 4.39 -2.47
CA ASP A 35 -18.95 5.03 -3.49
C ASP A 35 -18.35 4.83 -4.88
N ARG A 36 -17.04 5.07 -5.01
CA ARG A 36 -16.32 4.92 -6.27
C ARG A 36 -16.32 3.46 -6.74
N ILE A 37 -16.01 2.52 -5.84
CA ILE A 37 -15.98 1.08 -6.14
C ILE A 37 -17.38 0.58 -6.49
N ALA A 38 -18.40 0.96 -5.71
CA ALA A 38 -19.78 0.57 -5.96
C ALA A 38 -20.27 1.07 -7.33
N LYS A 39 -19.93 2.31 -7.69
CA LYS A 39 -20.22 2.90 -9.01
C LYS A 39 -19.51 2.15 -10.14
N GLU A 40 -18.21 1.89 -9.99
CA GLU A 40 -17.40 1.20 -11.00
C GLU A 40 -17.89 -0.23 -11.26
N MET A 41 -18.29 -0.94 -10.20
CA MET A 41 -18.74 -2.33 -10.28
C MET A 41 -20.24 -2.48 -10.53
N GLY A 42 -21.00 -1.39 -10.58
CA GLY A 42 -22.47 -1.43 -10.74
C GLY A 42 -23.21 -2.12 -9.57
N ILE A 43 -22.70 -2.00 -8.34
CA ILE A 43 -23.26 -2.63 -7.14
C ILE A 43 -23.69 -1.60 -6.09
N THR A 44 -24.38 -2.04 -5.04
CA THR A 44 -24.68 -1.17 -3.89
C THR A 44 -23.53 -1.12 -2.90
N LYS A 45 -23.39 0.00 -2.17
CA LYS A 45 -22.43 0.12 -1.05
C LYS A 45 -22.63 -0.97 0.00
N SER A 46 -23.89 -1.27 0.32
CA SER A 46 -24.26 -2.33 1.26
C SER A 46 -23.79 -3.71 0.81
N SER A 47 -23.77 -3.97 -0.50
CA SER A 47 -23.22 -5.22 -1.05
C SER A 47 -21.72 -5.31 -0.84
N LEU A 48 -20.99 -4.21 -1.04
CA LEU A 48 -19.54 -4.15 -0.83
C LEU A 48 -19.16 -4.24 0.66
N GLN A 49 -19.96 -3.64 1.55
CA GLN A 49 -19.78 -3.70 3.01
C GLN A 49 -19.85 -5.12 3.59
N ARG A 50 -20.52 -6.05 2.89
CA ARG A 50 -20.53 -7.48 3.28
C ARG A 50 -19.17 -8.15 3.11
N TYR A 51 -18.29 -7.61 2.26
CA TYR A 51 -16.96 -8.13 2.00
C TYR A 51 -15.87 -7.32 2.72
N TYR A 52 -16.10 -6.02 2.89
CA TYR A 52 -15.18 -5.11 3.56
C TYR A 52 -15.90 -4.32 4.64
N ALA A 53 -15.58 -4.56 5.91
CA ALA A 53 -16.25 -3.93 7.04
C ALA A 53 -15.93 -2.43 7.18
N ASN A 54 -14.76 -1.99 6.68
CA ASN A 54 -14.34 -0.58 6.67
C ASN A 54 -13.35 -0.31 5.51
N LYS A 55 -13.10 0.97 5.19
CA LYS A 55 -12.19 1.41 4.11
C LYS A 55 -10.78 0.83 4.27
N MET A 56 -10.30 0.67 5.50
CA MET A 56 -8.97 0.12 5.77
C MET A 56 -8.84 -1.32 5.31
N GLN A 57 -9.94 -2.08 5.22
CA GLN A 57 -9.89 -3.42 4.67
C GLN A 57 -9.58 -3.46 3.16
N PHE A 58 -9.78 -2.36 2.43
CA PHE A 58 -9.31 -2.25 1.04
C PHE A 58 -7.78 -2.28 0.96
N ALA A 59 -7.06 -1.83 1.99
CA ALA A 59 -5.60 -1.92 2.01
C ALA A 59 -5.11 -3.38 2.02
N TYR A 60 -5.90 -4.34 2.52
CA TYR A 60 -5.56 -5.76 2.42
C TYR A 60 -5.67 -6.29 0.99
N ALA A 61 -6.59 -5.75 0.18
CA ALA A 61 -6.68 -6.08 -1.25
C ALA A 61 -5.44 -5.63 -2.02
N LEU A 62 -4.80 -4.57 -1.52
CA LEU A 62 -3.58 -3.98 -2.04
C LEU A 62 -2.30 -4.63 -1.46
N GLU A 63 -2.42 -5.37 -0.36
CA GLU A 63 -1.28 -6.00 0.33
C GLU A 63 -0.53 -6.94 -0.62
N GLY A 64 0.80 -6.88 -0.59
CA GLY A 64 1.66 -7.69 -1.44
C GLY A 64 1.89 -7.11 -2.84
N GLN A 65 0.85 -6.71 -3.56
CA GLN A 65 1.02 -6.10 -4.89
C GLN A 65 1.65 -4.71 -4.81
N VAL A 66 1.13 -3.85 -3.93
CA VAL A 66 1.67 -2.51 -3.69
C VAL A 66 3.11 -2.58 -3.20
N PHE A 67 3.40 -3.53 -2.30
CA PHE A 67 4.77 -3.80 -1.85
C PHE A 67 5.68 -4.22 -3.01
N GLN A 68 5.25 -5.15 -3.87
CA GLN A 68 6.02 -5.58 -5.03
C GLN A 68 6.31 -4.42 -5.98
N GLN A 69 5.33 -3.58 -6.28
CA GLN A 69 5.53 -2.41 -7.13
C GLN A 69 6.53 -1.42 -6.50
N ALA A 70 6.38 -1.11 -5.22
CA ALA A 70 7.31 -0.23 -4.51
C ALA A 70 8.74 -0.79 -4.49
N THR A 71 8.92 -2.08 -4.21
CA THR A 71 10.27 -2.69 -4.19
C THR A 71 10.95 -2.74 -5.55
N LYS A 72 10.21 -2.76 -6.67
CA LYS A 72 10.81 -2.71 -8.02
C LYS A 72 11.45 -1.36 -8.34
N LEU A 73 11.10 -0.32 -7.59
CA LEU A 73 11.60 1.04 -7.77
C LEU A 73 12.80 1.35 -6.86
N LEU A 74 13.19 0.40 -6.01
CA LEU A 74 14.24 0.58 -5.01
C LEU A 74 15.45 -0.30 -5.34
N ASP A 75 16.63 0.28 -5.15
CA ASP A 75 17.90 -0.43 -5.22
C ASP A 75 18.29 -0.89 -3.81
N PHE A 76 18.48 -2.20 -3.62
CA PHE A 76 18.83 -2.78 -2.33
C PHE A 76 20.32 -3.11 -2.18
N THR A 77 21.16 -2.72 -3.13
CA THR A 77 22.58 -3.10 -3.20
C THR A 77 23.38 -2.55 -2.02
N ASP A 78 23.22 -1.26 -1.74
CA ASP A 78 23.89 -0.58 -0.63
C ASP A 78 23.03 0.58 -0.10
N ARG A 79 23.45 1.17 1.02
CA ARG A 79 22.74 2.27 1.69
C ARG A 79 22.55 3.50 0.80
N GLY A 80 23.58 3.89 0.05
CA GLY A 80 23.54 5.07 -0.82
C GLY A 80 22.56 4.86 -1.96
N SER A 81 22.71 3.75 -2.68
CA SER A 81 21.83 3.37 -3.80
C SER A 81 20.37 3.25 -3.37
N PHE A 82 20.11 2.70 -2.18
CA PHE A 82 18.76 2.65 -1.61
C PHE A 82 18.17 4.04 -1.36
N LEU A 83 18.93 4.93 -0.70
CA LEU A 83 18.44 6.28 -0.39
C LEU A 83 18.22 7.13 -1.65
N ASP A 84 19.07 6.97 -2.65
CA ASP A 84 18.96 7.70 -3.91
C ASP A 84 17.78 7.21 -4.75
N SER A 85 17.64 5.89 -4.93
CA SER A 85 16.48 5.31 -5.62
C SER A 85 15.16 5.59 -4.90
N TRP A 86 15.16 5.61 -3.56
CA TRP A 86 14.00 6.02 -2.76
C TRP A 86 13.62 7.48 -3.02
N LYS A 87 14.60 8.39 -2.95
CA LYS A 87 14.38 9.82 -3.19
C LYS A 87 13.89 10.07 -4.62
N GLN A 88 14.48 9.40 -5.60
CA GLN A 88 14.04 9.49 -6.99
C GLN A 88 12.59 9.03 -7.13
N SER A 89 12.27 7.85 -6.60
CA SER A 89 10.92 7.28 -6.63
C SER A 89 9.89 8.18 -5.96
N LEU A 90 10.24 8.80 -4.83
CA LEU A 90 9.37 9.75 -4.13
C LEU A 90 9.03 10.96 -5.03
N ASN A 91 10.00 11.48 -5.78
CA ASN A 91 9.80 12.66 -6.62
C ASN A 91 9.11 12.34 -7.95
N GLU A 92 9.50 11.23 -8.59
CA GLU A 92 9.16 10.95 -9.99
C GLU A 92 8.02 9.93 -10.14
N ASN A 93 7.75 9.10 -9.13
CA ASN A 93 6.81 8.00 -9.25
C ASN A 93 5.56 8.19 -8.38
N GLN A 94 4.41 8.43 -9.03
CA GLN A 94 3.13 8.58 -8.35
C GLN A 94 2.74 7.34 -7.54
N ILE A 95 2.89 6.13 -8.10
CA ILE A 95 2.52 4.89 -7.40
C ILE A 95 3.32 4.77 -6.10
N PHE A 96 4.61 5.07 -6.14
CA PHE A 96 5.45 5.05 -4.94
C PHE A 96 4.96 6.04 -3.86
N ARG A 97 4.55 7.25 -4.25
CA ARG A 97 3.93 8.21 -3.33
C ARG A 97 2.62 7.67 -2.75
N GLU A 98 1.76 7.09 -3.56
CA GLU A 98 0.50 6.50 -3.08
C GLU A 98 0.75 5.33 -2.12
N CYS A 99 1.78 4.51 -2.36
CA CYS A 99 2.21 3.46 -1.43
C CYS A 99 2.60 4.03 -0.06
N LEU A 100 3.42 5.09 -0.04
CA LEU A 100 3.86 5.75 1.18
C LEU A 100 2.70 6.44 1.89
N HIS A 101 1.79 7.06 1.16
CA HIS A 101 0.59 7.67 1.70
C HIS A 101 -0.28 6.65 2.44
N ILE A 102 -0.48 5.45 1.88
CA ILE A 102 -1.17 4.35 2.57
C ILE A 102 -0.41 3.93 3.82
N ILE A 103 0.91 3.72 3.74
CA ILE A 103 1.73 3.32 4.89
C ILE A 103 1.58 4.31 6.04
N MET A 104 1.68 5.62 5.75
CA MET A 104 1.55 6.68 6.75
C MET A 104 0.12 6.75 7.31
N THR A 105 -0.90 6.71 6.45
CA THR A 105 -2.31 6.75 6.87
C THR A 105 -2.66 5.55 7.75
N ASN A 106 -2.19 4.36 7.38
CA ASN A 106 -2.42 3.13 8.13
C ASN A 106 -1.63 3.05 9.43
N ALA A 107 -0.45 3.67 9.51
CA ALA A 107 0.35 3.72 10.73
C ALA A 107 -0.32 4.53 11.84
N LEU A 108 -1.15 5.51 11.48
CA LEU A 108 -1.92 6.33 12.42
C LEU A 108 -3.25 5.67 12.84
N ALA A 109 -3.66 4.58 12.19
CA ALA A 109 -4.93 3.90 12.44
C ALA A 109 -4.78 2.69 13.39
N PRO A 110 -5.60 2.56 14.46
CA PRO A 110 -5.46 1.49 15.47
C PRO A 110 -5.61 0.06 14.94
N VAL A 111 -6.35 -0.14 13.85
CA VAL A 111 -6.76 -1.47 13.35
C VAL A 111 -5.87 -1.99 12.22
N SER A 112 -5.08 -1.13 11.55
CA SER A 112 -4.28 -1.51 10.36
C SER A 112 -2.77 -1.54 10.55
N ALA A 113 -2.26 -1.25 11.76
CA ALA A 113 -0.83 -1.21 12.03
C ALA A 113 -0.11 -2.52 11.63
N ALA A 114 -0.73 -3.70 11.82
CA ALA A 114 -0.08 -4.98 11.57
C ALA A 114 0.36 -5.21 10.12
N ALA A 115 -0.46 -4.84 9.12
CA ALA A 115 -0.10 -5.00 7.70
C ALA A 115 0.99 -4.02 7.29
N THR A 116 0.91 -2.77 7.75
CA THR A 116 1.94 -1.75 7.51
C THR A 116 3.26 -2.12 8.17
N THR A 117 3.25 -2.55 9.43
CA THR A 117 4.44 -3.04 10.13
C THR A 117 5.07 -4.20 9.37
N LYS A 118 4.27 -5.17 8.92
CA LYS A 118 4.78 -6.30 8.13
C LYS A 118 5.42 -5.86 6.81
N ALA A 119 4.86 -4.87 6.12
CA ALA A 119 5.45 -4.31 4.90
C ALA A 119 6.80 -3.64 5.17
N VAL A 120 6.88 -2.78 6.19
CA VAL A 120 8.14 -2.12 6.59
C VAL A 120 9.18 -3.14 7.06
N THR A 121 8.81 -4.10 7.92
CA THR A 121 9.71 -5.17 8.36
C THR A 121 10.24 -6.00 7.19
N ARG A 122 9.39 -6.29 6.19
CA ARG A 122 9.81 -7.01 4.98
C ARG A 122 10.79 -6.17 4.16
N LEU A 123 10.53 -4.89 3.98
CA LEU A 123 11.42 -3.95 3.29
C LEU A 123 12.81 -3.91 3.97
N THR A 124 12.83 -3.71 5.29
CA THR A 124 14.05 -3.71 6.09
C THR A 124 14.78 -5.04 5.97
N GLY A 125 14.06 -6.17 6.00
CA GLY A 125 14.64 -7.50 5.85
C GLY A 125 15.31 -7.71 4.49
N VAL A 126 14.76 -7.18 3.40
CA VAL A 126 15.38 -7.26 2.07
C VAL A 126 16.68 -6.46 2.03
N LEU A 127 16.68 -5.24 2.56
CA LEU A 127 17.87 -4.38 2.61
C LEU A 127 18.95 -4.96 3.54
N ALA A 128 18.55 -5.54 4.67
CA ALA A 128 19.43 -6.15 5.67
C ALA A 128 20.27 -7.32 5.12
N ASN A 129 19.81 -7.97 4.04
CA ASN A 129 20.58 -9.03 3.39
C ASN A 129 21.87 -8.51 2.75
N ASN A 130 21.94 -7.23 2.40
CA ASN A 130 23.09 -6.62 1.72
C ASN A 130 23.93 -5.74 2.66
N ILE A 131 23.31 -4.99 3.57
CA ILE A 131 24.02 -4.02 4.42
C ILE A 131 23.97 -4.35 5.92
N GLY A 132 23.35 -5.46 6.31
CA GLY A 132 23.20 -5.86 7.72
C GLY A 132 22.01 -5.20 8.42
N LYS A 133 21.55 -5.84 9.51
CA LYS A 133 20.26 -5.53 10.15
C LYS A 133 20.19 -4.13 10.77
N VAL A 134 21.23 -3.72 11.49
CA VAL A 134 21.26 -2.43 12.19
C VAL A 134 21.25 -1.30 11.18
N GLU A 135 22.16 -1.37 10.18
CA GLU A 135 22.25 -0.34 9.16
C GLU A 135 21.00 -0.26 8.28
N ALA A 136 20.38 -1.40 7.95
CA ALA A 136 19.13 -1.43 7.21
C ALA A 136 17.98 -0.76 7.98
N GLN A 137 17.85 -1.01 9.28
CA GLN A 137 16.84 -0.37 10.11
C GLN A 137 17.00 1.15 10.11
N ASP A 138 18.21 1.64 10.41
CA ASP A 138 18.51 3.08 10.41
C ASP A 138 18.28 3.73 9.05
N THR A 139 18.57 3.00 7.96
CA THR A 139 18.39 3.48 6.58
C THR A 139 16.91 3.62 6.22
N VAL A 140 16.09 2.61 6.55
CA VAL A 140 14.65 2.64 6.30
C VAL A 140 13.96 3.72 7.14
N ASP A 141 14.34 3.86 8.42
CA ASP A 141 13.80 4.89 9.30
C ASP A 141 14.13 6.30 8.78
N LEU A 142 15.36 6.51 8.30
CA LEU A 142 15.77 7.76 7.66
C LEU A 142 14.96 8.04 6.39
N ALA A 143 14.74 7.03 5.53
CA ALA A 143 14.00 7.18 4.29
C ALA A 143 12.52 7.53 4.54
N LEU A 144 11.88 6.86 5.51
CA LEU A 144 10.52 7.16 5.94
C LEU A 144 10.40 8.56 6.55
N GLY A 145 11.35 8.95 7.41
CA GLY A 145 11.39 10.30 7.99
C GLY A 145 11.56 11.39 6.93
N ARG A 146 12.45 11.20 5.96
CA ARG A 146 12.61 12.11 4.80
C ARG A 146 11.34 12.20 3.97
N SER A 147 10.63 11.09 3.79
CA SER A 147 9.36 11.05 3.07
C SER A 147 8.31 11.92 3.76
N LEU A 148 8.14 11.76 5.08
CA LEU A 148 7.22 12.57 5.87
C LEU A 148 7.54 14.07 5.77
N ILE A 149 8.81 14.44 5.89
CA ILE A 149 9.27 15.84 5.74
C ILE A 149 8.95 16.36 4.32
N SER A 150 9.07 15.52 3.30
CA SER A 150 8.72 15.91 1.93
C SER A 150 7.22 16.22 1.78
N TYR A 151 6.35 15.38 2.37
CA TYR A 151 4.90 15.64 2.43
C TYR A 151 4.57 16.93 3.17
N MET A 152 5.21 17.19 4.32
CA MET A 152 4.99 18.42 5.09
C MET A 152 5.35 19.69 4.31
N ASN A 153 6.33 19.61 3.41
CA ASN A 153 6.83 20.76 2.66
C ASN A 153 6.10 20.98 1.31
N ASN A 154 5.05 20.21 1.00
CA ASN A 154 4.32 20.26 -0.28
C ASN A 154 5.26 20.21 -1.51
N LYS A 155 6.36 19.46 -1.44
CA LYS A 155 7.32 19.31 -2.54
C LYS A 155 6.97 18.17 -3.51
N LEU A 156 5.71 17.77 -3.57
CA LEU A 156 5.24 16.60 -4.33
C LEU A 156 4.15 16.97 -5.32
#